data_AF-A0A7W7TYW5-F1
#
_entry.id   AF-A0A7W7TYW5-F1
#
_cell.length_a   1.000
_cell.length_b   1.000
_cell.length_c   1.000
_cell.angle_alpha   90.00
_cell.angle_beta   90.00
_cell.angle_gamma   90.00
#
_symmetry.space_group_name_H-M   'P 1'
#
loop_
_entity.id
_entity.type
_entity.pdbx_description
1 polymer ?
#
loop_
_entity_poly.entity_id
_entity_poly.type
_entity_poly.pdbx_seq_one_letter_code
_entity_poly.pdbx_strand_id
1 'polypeptide(L)'
;MNQPHVPAQPVFPITSFDAQRIEDAFALMGPKWTTWSVMTLAQEGRPLRIREIAAKLPSVSEQVLGLRLAAMHTGGLVTRTDTRHRAPYRLSSLGESLTPVHRTLADWSRIYLAPDVTAEAERVEDAVRRLRPRHSTALIRVLADGGPMRFGHIAEGIGRADAFTRQRLLRLQADGLVTRTGPQHGAPTC
;
A
#
# COMPACT_ATOMS: atom_id res chain seq x y z
N MET A 1 17.32 -18.36 28.33
CA MET A 1 16.30 -17.41 27.84
C MET A 1 16.38 -17.43 26.32
N ASN A 2 15.49 -18.18 25.66
CA ASN A 2 15.60 -18.47 24.22
C ASN A 2 14.95 -17.32 23.44
N GLN A 3 15.71 -16.60 22.62
CA GLN A 3 15.14 -15.58 21.73
C GLN A 3 14.41 -16.25 20.56
N PRO A 4 13.21 -15.80 20.17
CA PRO A 4 12.53 -16.33 19.00
C PRO A 4 13.31 -15.97 17.73
N HIS A 5 13.86 -16.98 17.07
CA HIS A 5 14.49 -16.84 15.76
C HIS A 5 13.39 -16.55 14.73
N VAL A 6 13.23 -15.28 14.36
CA VAL A 6 12.47 -14.90 13.17
C VAL A 6 13.24 -15.43 11.96
N PRO A 7 12.67 -16.29 11.09
CA PRO A 7 13.37 -16.73 9.89
C PRO A 7 13.71 -15.49 9.05
N ALA A 8 14.98 -15.37 8.66
CA ALA A 8 15.45 -14.29 7.81
C ALA A 8 14.66 -14.35 6.48
N GLN A 9 13.73 -13.40 6.32
CA GLN A 9 13.01 -13.22 5.07
C GLN A 9 14.05 -12.91 3.98
N PRO A 10 13.97 -13.53 2.79
CA PRO A 10 14.89 -13.20 1.72
C PRO A 10 14.77 -11.72 1.37
N VAL A 11 15.84 -10.97 1.63
CA VAL A 11 15.97 -9.55 1.25
C VAL A 11 16.29 -9.53 -0.23
N PHE A 12 15.27 -9.46 -1.08
CA PHE A 12 15.47 -9.21 -2.50
C PHE A 12 15.89 -7.74 -2.68
N PRO A 13 17.04 -7.44 -3.31
CA PRO A 13 17.41 -6.05 -3.60
C PRO A 13 16.35 -5.45 -4.54
N ILE A 14 15.80 -4.30 -4.17
CA ILE A 14 14.76 -3.63 -4.96
C ILE A 14 15.40 -3.05 -6.24
N THR A 15 15.36 -3.79 -7.34
CA THR A 15 15.78 -3.33 -8.67
C THR A 15 14.68 -2.49 -9.35
N SER A 16 14.93 -1.87 -10.52
CA SER A 16 13.90 -1.09 -11.25
C SER A 16 12.70 -1.94 -11.68
N PHE A 17 12.88 -3.24 -11.93
CA PHE A 17 11.79 -4.15 -12.21
C PHE A 17 10.95 -4.44 -10.96
N ASP A 18 11.58 -4.45 -9.78
CA ASP A 18 10.87 -4.62 -8.51
C ASP A 18 10.04 -3.38 -8.17
N ALA A 19 10.51 -2.19 -8.51
CA ALA A 19 9.75 -0.95 -8.35
C ALA A 19 8.38 -0.98 -9.07
N GLN A 20 8.35 -1.37 -10.34
CA GLN A 20 7.09 -1.46 -11.09
C GLN A 20 6.18 -2.57 -10.54
N ARG A 21 6.76 -3.71 -10.13
CA ARG A 21 5.98 -4.79 -9.52
C ARG A 21 5.38 -4.39 -8.17
N ILE A 22 6.12 -3.62 -7.38
CA ILE A 22 5.65 -3.04 -6.11
C ILE A 22 4.53 -2.04 -6.37
N GLU A 23 4.67 -1.17 -7.38
CA GLU A 23 3.63 -0.24 -7.83
C GLU A 23 2.35 -0.97 -8.23
N ASP A 24 2.46 -2.06 -9.00
CA ASP A 24 1.33 -2.88 -9.43
C ASP A 24 0.66 -3.57 -8.23
N ALA A 25 1.44 -4.09 -7.28
CA ALA A 25 0.94 -4.67 -6.04
C ALA A 25 0.19 -3.63 -5.19
N PHE A 26 0.73 -2.42 -5.06
CA PHE A 26 0.04 -1.33 -4.37
C PHE A 26 -1.18 -0.82 -5.13
N ALA A 27 -1.19 -0.88 -6.46
CA ALA A 27 -2.36 -0.55 -7.26
C ALA A 27 -3.50 -1.55 -7.05
N LEU A 28 -3.16 -2.82 -6.79
CA LEU A 28 -4.10 -3.88 -6.47
C LEU A 28 -4.69 -3.74 -5.05
N MET A 29 -3.86 -3.45 -4.05
CA MET A 29 -4.26 -3.32 -2.63
C MET A 29 -4.85 -1.95 -2.27
N GLY A 30 -4.41 -0.90 -2.94
CA GLY A 30 -4.65 0.47 -2.55
C GLY A 30 -6.02 1.10 -2.81
N PRO A 31 -6.94 0.53 -3.62
CA PRO A 31 -8.31 1.03 -3.66
C PRO A 31 -9.00 0.80 -2.30
N LYS A 32 -9.76 1.80 -1.84
CA LYS A 32 -10.52 1.72 -0.57
C LYS A 32 -11.34 0.44 -0.46
N TRP A 33 -11.45 -0.07 0.76
CA TRP A 33 -12.19 -1.28 1.14
C TRP A 33 -11.57 -2.59 0.66
N THR A 34 -10.47 -2.57 -0.10
CA THR A 34 -9.80 -3.80 -0.54
C THR A 34 -9.20 -4.53 0.65
N THR A 35 -8.41 -3.82 1.46
CA THR A 35 -7.79 -4.39 2.66
C THR A 35 -8.86 -4.88 3.64
N TRP A 36 -9.87 -4.07 3.92
CA TRP A 36 -10.92 -4.46 4.86
C TRP A 36 -11.68 -5.70 4.39
N SER A 37 -12.00 -5.79 3.10
CA SER A 37 -12.64 -6.97 2.52
C SER A 37 -11.73 -8.20 2.62
N VAL A 38 -10.43 -8.06 2.34
CA VAL A 38 -9.47 -9.17 2.46
C VAL A 38 -9.36 -9.66 3.89
N MET A 39 -9.16 -8.74 4.85
CA MET A 39 -9.06 -9.09 6.27
C MET A 39 -10.34 -9.74 6.79
N THR A 40 -11.50 -9.24 6.38
CA THR A 40 -12.81 -9.79 6.77
C THR A 40 -12.99 -11.21 6.24
N LEU A 41 -12.70 -11.44 4.95
CA LEU A 41 -12.82 -12.76 4.35
C LEU A 41 -11.81 -13.76 4.92
N ALA A 42 -10.58 -13.32 5.19
CA ALA A 42 -9.54 -14.13 5.83
C ALA A 42 -9.95 -14.54 7.25
N GLN A 43 -10.49 -13.60 8.03
CA GLN A 43 -10.91 -13.83 9.41
C GLN A 43 -12.08 -14.81 9.49
N GLU A 44 -13.05 -14.71 8.59
CA GLU A 44 -14.22 -15.60 8.57
C GLU A 44 -13.89 -17.00 8.01
N GLY A 45 -12.87 -17.13 7.17
CA GLY A 45 -12.40 -18.43 6.65
C GLY A 45 -13.42 -19.20 5.80
N ARG A 46 -14.52 -18.55 5.39
CA ARG A 46 -15.61 -19.15 4.61
C ARG A 46 -16.12 -18.17 3.54
N PRO A 47 -16.83 -18.65 2.50
CA PRO A 47 -17.47 -17.78 1.55
C PRO A 47 -18.57 -16.90 2.19
N LEU A 48 -18.58 -15.61 1.86
CA LEU A 48 -19.52 -14.61 2.37
C LEU A 48 -20.26 -13.89 1.24
N ARG A 49 -21.55 -13.63 1.43
CA ARG A 49 -22.30 -12.73 0.53
C ARG A 49 -21.93 -11.28 0.79
N ILE A 50 -22.18 -10.42 -0.20
CA ILE A 50 -21.91 -8.97 -0.12
C ILE A 50 -22.48 -8.35 1.16
N ARG A 51 -23.74 -8.65 1.51
CA ARG A 51 -24.38 -8.17 2.73
C ARG A 51 -23.65 -8.58 4.02
N GLU A 52 -23.10 -9.80 4.06
CA GLU A 52 -22.38 -10.31 5.25
C GLU A 52 -21.04 -9.61 5.41
N ILE A 53 -20.38 -9.29 4.29
CA ILE A 53 -19.15 -8.51 4.29
C ILE A 53 -19.47 -7.05 4.66
N ALA A 54 -20.48 -6.43 4.04
CA ALA A 54 -20.88 -5.05 4.29
C ALA A 54 -21.26 -4.81 5.76
N ALA A 55 -21.94 -5.76 6.41
CA ALA A 55 -22.28 -5.68 7.83
C ALA A 55 -21.04 -5.60 8.76
N LYS A 56 -19.87 -5.99 8.27
CA LYS A 56 -18.59 -5.96 9.03
C LYS A 56 -17.71 -4.77 8.67
N LEU A 57 -18.10 -3.98 7.66
CA LEU A 57 -17.40 -2.79 7.20
C LEU A 57 -18.24 -1.54 7.54
N PRO A 58 -17.88 -0.78 8.59
CA PRO A 58 -18.44 0.53 8.89
C PRO A 58 -18.51 1.43 7.65
N SER A 59 -19.65 2.09 7.46
CA SER A 59 -19.82 3.19 6.50
C SER A 59 -19.74 2.82 5.01
N VAL A 60 -19.64 1.53 4.63
CA VAL A 60 -19.72 1.10 3.22
C VAL A 60 -21.12 0.59 2.88
N SER A 61 -21.69 1.05 1.76
CA SER A 61 -22.94 0.50 1.24
C SER A 61 -22.70 -0.82 0.51
N GLU A 62 -23.70 -1.71 0.47
CA GLU A 62 -23.63 -2.95 -0.30
C GLU A 62 -23.34 -2.71 -1.79
N GLN A 63 -23.85 -1.61 -2.35
CA GLN A 63 -23.61 -1.23 -3.75
C GLN A 63 -22.13 -0.91 -3.99
N VAL A 64 -21.53 -0.06 -3.14
CA VAL A 64 -20.11 0.32 -3.24
C VAL A 64 -19.23 -0.90 -3.02
N LEU A 65 -19.55 -1.72 -2.03
CA LEU A 65 -18.83 -2.96 -1.76
C LEU A 65 -18.96 -3.96 -2.91
N GLY A 66 -20.14 -4.07 -3.54
CA GLY A 66 -20.38 -4.93 -4.69
C GLY A 66 -19.50 -4.54 -5.89
N LEU A 67 -19.40 -3.25 -6.19
CA LEU A 67 -18.48 -2.74 -7.23
C LEU A 67 -17.02 -3.07 -6.89
N ARG A 68 -16.63 -2.92 -5.62
CA ARG A 68 -15.28 -3.24 -5.16
C ARG A 68 -14.97 -4.73 -5.28
N LEU A 69 -15.86 -5.61 -4.82
CA LEU A 69 -15.69 -7.06 -4.90
C LEU A 69 -15.67 -7.56 -6.35
N ALA A 70 -16.44 -6.94 -7.26
CA ALA A 70 -16.35 -7.23 -8.69
C ALA A 70 -14.97 -6.87 -9.24
N ALA A 71 -14.43 -5.69 -8.90
CA ALA A 71 -13.08 -5.29 -9.30
C ALA A 71 -11.99 -6.21 -8.69
N MET A 72 -12.15 -6.62 -7.43
CA MET A 72 -11.26 -7.58 -6.77
C MET A 72 -11.33 -8.97 -7.43
N HIS A 73 -12.50 -9.38 -7.92
CA HIS A 73 -12.66 -10.63 -8.65
C HIS A 73 -11.94 -10.59 -9.99
N THR A 74 -12.10 -9.52 -10.77
CA THR A 74 -11.36 -9.29 -12.02
C THR A 74 -9.86 -9.21 -11.77
N GLY A 75 -9.43 -8.59 -10.66
CA GLY A 75 -8.03 -8.52 -10.24
C GLY A 75 -7.50 -9.81 -9.60
N GLY A 76 -8.29 -10.88 -9.54
CA GLY A 76 -7.86 -12.19 -9.05
C GLY A 76 -7.72 -12.31 -7.54
N LEU A 77 -8.13 -11.33 -6.74
CA LEU A 77 -8.05 -11.38 -5.26
C LEU A 77 -9.14 -12.23 -4.61
N VAL A 78 -10.31 -12.31 -5.24
CA VAL A 78 -11.46 -13.08 -4.75
C VAL A 78 -12.05 -13.95 -5.84
N THR A 79 -12.70 -15.03 -5.45
CA THR A 79 -13.47 -15.90 -6.33
C THR A 79 -14.91 -15.97 -5.87
N ARG A 80 -15.85 -16.09 -6.82
CA ARG A 80 -17.25 -16.39 -6.55
C ARG A 80 -17.41 -17.91 -6.44
N THR A 81 -18.23 -18.39 -5.51
CA THR A 81 -18.44 -19.83 -5.33
C THR A 81 -19.31 -20.46 -6.42
N ASP A 82 -20.09 -19.65 -7.14
CA ASP A 82 -20.91 -20.05 -8.28
C ASP A 82 -21.16 -18.86 -9.22
N THR A 83 -21.88 -19.10 -10.33
CA THR A 83 -22.21 -18.09 -11.35
C THR A 83 -23.49 -17.30 -11.06
N ARG A 84 -24.30 -17.70 -10.08
CA ARG A 84 -25.63 -17.14 -9.82
C ARG A 84 -25.56 -15.72 -9.26
N HIS A 85 -26.55 -14.90 -9.57
CA HIS A 85 -26.69 -13.58 -8.96
C HIS A 85 -26.68 -13.71 -7.43
N ARG A 86 -25.80 -12.97 -6.74
CA ARG A 86 -25.53 -13.02 -5.29
C ARG A 86 -24.70 -14.21 -4.79
N ALA A 87 -23.94 -14.88 -5.67
CA ALA A 87 -22.94 -15.86 -5.25
C ALA A 87 -22.03 -15.30 -4.13
N PRO A 88 -21.79 -16.07 -3.06
CA PRO A 88 -20.77 -15.74 -2.07
C PRO A 88 -19.38 -15.56 -2.68
N TYR A 89 -18.57 -14.70 -2.06
CA TYR A 89 -17.17 -14.47 -2.37
C TYR A 89 -16.28 -15.14 -1.32
N ARG A 90 -15.14 -15.67 -1.76
CA ARG A 90 -14.03 -16.11 -0.89
C ARG A 90 -12.71 -15.56 -1.44
N LEU A 91 -11.67 -15.54 -0.62
CA LEU A 91 -10.32 -15.23 -1.12
C LEU A 91 -9.89 -16.26 -2.15
N SER A 92 -9.15 -15.81 -3.15
CA SER A 92 -8.33 -16.69 -3.99
C SER A 92 -7.01 -16.99 -3.28
N SER A 93 -6.18 -17.87 -3.84
CA SER A 93 -4.81 -18.09 -3.34
C SER A 93 -3.98 -16.79 -3.34
N LEU A 94 -4.19 -15.90 -4.34
CA LEU A 94 -3.55 -14.58 -4.34
C LEU A 94 -4.08 -13.70 -3.20
N GLY A 95 -5.40 -13.69 -2.99
CA GLY A 95 -6.02 -12.94 -1.89
C GLY A 95 -5.54 -13.40 -0.51
N GLU A 96 -5.41 -14.71 -0.30
CA GLU A 96 -4.87 -15.28 0.95
C GLU A 96 -3.40 -14.91 1.17
N SER A 97 -2.60 -14.83 0.11
CA SER A 97 -1.19 -14.42 0.20
C SER A 97 -1.00 -12.98 0.69
N LEU A 98 -2.05 -12.14 0.64
CA LEU A 98 -2.00 -10.76 1.14
C LEU A 98 -2.15 -10.66 2.66
N THR A 99 -2.67 -11.67 3.35
CA THR A 99 -2.84 -11.65 4.80
C THR A 99 -1.55 -11.34 5.58
N PRO A 100 -0.41 -12.03 5.33
CA PRO A 100 0.85 -11.68 5.99
C PRO A 100 1.40 -10.30 5.59
N VAL A 101 1.14 -9.84 4.36
CA VAL A 101 1.53 -8.50 3.88
C VAL A 101 0.77 -7.42 4.64
N HIS A 102 -0.56 -7.54 4.75
CA HIS A 102 -1.38 -6.61 5.51
C HIS A 102 -1.00 -6.57 6.99
N ARG A 103 -0.67 -7.72 7.60
CA ARG A 103 -0.18 -7.76 8.98
C ARG A 103 1.12 -6.98 9.14
N THR A 104 2.08 -7.18 8.25
CA THR A 104 3.35 -6.45 8.26
C THR A 104 3.14 -4.94 8.13
N LEU A 105 2.24 -4.52 7.25
CA LEU A 105 1.88 -3.11 7.08
C LEU A 105 1.17 -2.54 8.31
N ALA A 106 0.30 -3.31 8.97
CA ALA A 106 -0.36 -2.92 10.21
C ALA A 106 0.66 -2.71 11.34
N ASP A 107 1.62 -3.62 11.48
CA ASP A 107 2.69 -3.53 12.47
C ASP A 107 3.57 -2.31 12.22
N TRP A 108 4.02 -2.11 10.98
CA TRP A 108 4.78 -0.93 10.60
C TRP A 108 4.01 0.37 10.86
N SER A 109 2.72 0.40 10.47
CA SER A 109 1.83 1.55 10.72
C SER A 109 1.73 1.88 12.21
N ARG A 110 1.57 0.87 13.07
CA ARG A 110 1.53 1.06 14.53
C ARG A 110 2.80 1.67 15.11
N ILE A 111 3.96 1.35 14.54
CA ILE A 111 5.26 1.80 15.04
C ILE A 111 5.57 3.23 14.56
N TYR A 112 5.24 3.54 13.30
CA TYR A 112 5.75 4.74 12.63
C TYR A 112 4.70 5.78 12.24
N LEU A 113 3.41 5.42 12.21
CA LEU A 113 2.33 6.35 11.89
C LEU A 113 1.60 6.79 13.17
N ALA A 114 1.11 8.03 13.17
CA ALA A 114 0.46 8.62 14.33
C ALA A 114 -0.68 7.73 14.86
N PRO A 115 -0.86 7.61 16.19
CA PRO A 115 -1.88 6.77 16.80
C PRO A 115 -3.26 7.39 16.57
N ASP A 116 -3.89 7.08 15.45
CA ASP A 116 -5.32 7.30 15.26
C ASP A 116 -6.10 6.06 15.76
N VAL A 117 -7.26 6.29 16.35
CA VAL A 117 -8.19 5.27 16.87
C VAL A 117 -9.02 4.67 15.71
N THR A 118 -8.34 4.29 14.63
CA THR A 118 -8.97 3.73 13.43
C THR A 118 -8.93 2.20 13.43
N ALA A 119 -9.79 1.57 12.64
CA ALA A 119 -9.77 0.11 12.50
C ALA A 119 -8.43 -0.37 11.88
N GLU A 120 -8.00 -1.61 12.15
CA GLU A 120 -6.73 -2.12 11.61
C GLU A 120 -6.69 -2.10 10.07
N ALA A 121 -7.82 -2.39 9.43
CA ALA A 121 -7.96 -2.29 7.99
C ALA A 121 -7.76 -0.85 7.48
N GLU A 122 -8.27 0.15 8.19
CA GLU A 122 -8.07 1.57 7.84
C GLU A 122 -6.62 1.99 8.01
N ARG A 123 -5.93 1.50 9.05
CA ARG A 123 -4.48 1.72 9.23
C ARG A 123 -3.65 1.13 8.11
N VAL A 124 -3.99 -0.09 7.67
CA VAL A 124 -3.32 -0.73 6.54
C VAL A 124 -3.65 0.00 5.24
N GLU A 125 -4.89 0.42 5.01
CA GLU A 125 -5.24 1.25 3.85
C GLU A 125 -4.52 2.61 3.88
N ASP A 126 -4.35 3.22 5.05
CA ASP A 126 -3.58 4.46 5.19
C ASP A 126 -2.09 4.24 4.92
N ALA A 127 -1.51 3.17 5.45
CA ALA A 127 -0.14 2.77 5.15
C ALA A 127 0.04 2.51 3.66
N VAL A 128 -0.84 1.71 3.03
CA VAL A 128 -0.84 1.48 1.58
C VAL A 128 -1.05 2.78 0.83
N ARG A 129 -1.86 3.72 1.31
CA ARG A 129 -2.08 5.03 0.66
C ARG A 129 -0.84 5.92 0.72
N ARG A 130 -0.11 5.92 1.83
CA ARG A 130 1.17 6.64 1.98
C ARG A 130 2.29 5.98 1.19
N LEU A 131 2.30 4.65 1.18
CA LEU A 131 3.23 3.83 0.41
C LEU A 131 2.87 3.77 -1.08
N ARG A 132 1.60 4.07 -1.44
CA ARG A 132 1.09 4.03 -2.82
C ARG A 132 1.91 4.99 -3.65
N PRO A 133 2.81 4.45 -4.47
CA PRO A 133 3.57 5.29 -5.32
C PRO A 133 2.68 5.52 -6.56
N ARG A 134 2.72 6.74 -7.03
CA ARG A 134 2.77 6.96 -8.46
C ARG A 134 4.00 7.84 -8.59
N HIS A 135 5.02 7.33 -9.27
CA HIS A 135 6.25 8.07 -9.60
C HIS A 135 7.18 8.37 -8.40
N SER A 136 7.08 7.64 -7.29
CA SER A 136 7.95 7.86 -6.12
C SER A 136 9.22 7.03 -6.16
N THR A 137 9.19 5.88 -6.82
CA THR A 137 10.32 4.97 -6.83
C THR A 137 11.49 5.52 -7.65
N ALA A 138 11.23 6.27 -8.73
CA ALA A 138 12.27 7.02 -9.45
C ALA A 138 12.88 8.12 -8.56
N LEU A 139 12.06 8.80 -7.76
CA LEU A 139 12.46 9.88 -6.86
C LEU A 139 13.31 9.36 -5.67
N ILE A 140 12.85 8.29 -5.02
CA ILE A 140 13.55 7.59 -3.94
C ILE A 140 14.84 6.95 -4.47
N ARG A 141 14.83 6.40 -5.69
CA ARG A 141 16.04 5.84 -6.32
C ARG A 141 17.08 6.90 -6.61
N VAL A 142 16.70 8.03 -7.21
CA VAL A 142 17.63 9.14 -7.47
C VAL A 142 18.26 9.64 -6.16
N LEU A 143 17.47 9.69 -5.08
CA LEU A 143 17.96 10.06 -3.75
C LEU A 143 18.82 8.96 -3.09
N ALA A 144 18.51 7.67 -3.31
CA ALA A 144 19.27 6.55 -2.78
C ALA A 144 20.61 6.37 -3.50
N ASP A 145 20.62 6.51 -4.83
CA ASP A 145 21.79 6.36 -5.69
C ASP A 145 22.72 7.58 -5.60
N GLY A 146 22.17 8.78 -5.39
CA GLY A 146 22.92 10.05 -5.43
C GLY A 146 23.02 10.83 -4.13
N GLY A 147 22.45 10.34 -3.03
CA GLY A 147 22.46 11.03 -1.73
C GLY A 147 21.64 12.33 -1.70
N PRO A 148 21.83 13.18 -0.67
CA PRO A 148 21.13 14.45 -0.56
C PRO A 148 21.46 15.38 -1.75
N MET A 149 20.44 15.82 -2.49
CA MET A 149 20.64 16.64 -3.69
C MET A 149 19.57 17.71 -3.89
N ARG A 150 19.87 18.68 -4.76
CA ARG A 150 18.98 19.81 -5.06
C ARG A 150 17.76 19.37 -5.84
N PHE A 151 16.67 20.11 -5.63
CA PHE A 151 15.40 19.91 -6.32
C PHE A 151 15.53 19.83 -7.86
N GLY A 152 16.35 20.71 -8.48
CA GLY A 152 16.55 20.71 -9.94
C GLY A 152 17.20 19.42 -10.45
N HIS A 153 18.24 18.92 -9.79
CA HIS A 153 18.89 17.65 -10.14
C HIS A 153 17.96 16.44 -9.95
N ILE A 154 17.05 16.50 -8.97
CA ILE A 154 16.03 15.47 -8.79
C ILE A 154 15.05 15.48 -9.98
N ALA A 155 14.60 16.65 -10.43
CA ALA A 155 13.69 16.77 -11.57
C ALA A 155 14.32 16.31 -12.90
N GLU A 156 15.60 16.65 -13.12
CA GLU A 156 16.38 16.20 -14.28
C GLU A 156 16.59 14.68 -14.27
N GLY A 157 16.95 14.08 -13.12
CA GLY A 157 17.14 12.63 -12.99
C GLY A 157 15.87 11.80 -13.23
N ILE A 158 14.69 12.41 -13.13
CA ILE A 158 13.39 11.76 -13.36
C ILE A 158 12.89 11.98 -14.80
N GLY A 159 13.52 12.89 -15.56
CA GLY A 159 13.14 13.22 -16.93
C GLY A 159 11.72 13.81 -17.06
N ARG A 160 11.23 14.56 -16.06
CA ARG A 160 9.87 15.13 -16.06
C ARG A 160 9.79 16.57 -15.52
N ALA A 161 8.72 17.26 -15.93
CA ALA A 161 8.45 18.66 -15.62
C ALA A 161 8.40 18.98 -14.11
N ASP A 162 9.07 20.06 -13.74
CA ASP A 162 9.35 20.53 -12.37
C ASP A 162 8.14 20.61 -11.43
N ALA A 163 6.96 21.01 -11.93
CA ALA A 163 5.79 21.21 -11.09
C ALA A 163 5.32 19.91 -10.39
N PHE A 164 5.41 18.77 -11.08
CA PHE A 164 4.99 17.47 -10.55
C PHE A 164 5.99 16.93 -9.53
N THR A 165 7.29 17.07 -9.82
CA THR A 165 8.39 16.67 -8.92
C THR A 165 8.32 17.47 -7.61
N ARG A 166 7.99 18.77 -7.67
CA ARG A 166 7.85 19.63 -6.49
C ARG A 166 6.67 19.20 -5.63
N GLN A 167 5.50 19.06 -6.22
CA GLN A 167 4.31 18.63 -5.50
C GLN A 167 4.50 17.25 -4.87
N ARG A 168 5.26 16.36 -5.52
CA ARG A 168 5.54 15.02 -4.99
C ARG A 168 6.52 15.04 -3.81
N LEU A 169 7.62 15.78 -3.89
CA LEU A 169 8.57 15.92 -2.77
C LEU A 169 7.91 16.53 -1.53
N LEU A 170 7.03 17.52 -1.73
CA LEU A 170 6.25 18.09 -0.63
C LEU A 170 5.32 17.06 0.02
N ARG A 171 4.71 16.17 -0.77
CA ARG A 171 3.86 15.10 -0.25
C ARG A 171 4.68 14.02 0.48
N LEU A 172 5.83 13.60 -0.06
CA LEU A 172 6.73 12.66 0.62
C LEU A 172 7.24 13.22 1.95
N GLN A 173 7.52 14.53 2.01
CA GLN A 173 7.90 15.22 3.24
C GLN A 173 6.73 15.30 4.23
N ALA A 174 5.52 15.63 3.77
CA ALA A 174 4.33 15.65 4.61
C ALA A 174 3.96 14.24 5.14
N ASP A 175 4.26 13.20 4.37
CA ASP A 175 4.05 11.80 4.74
C ASP A 175 5.21 11.24 5.62
N GLY A 176 6.25 12.04 5.88
CA GLY A 176 7.40 11.67 6.75
C GLY A 176 8.44 10.76 6.09
N LEU A 177 8.33 10.50 4.78
CA LEU A 177 9.18 9.58 4.03
C LEU A 177 10.50 10.21 3.55
N VAL A 178 10.57 11.54 3.50
CA VAL A 178 11.78 12.30 3.16
C VAL A 178 11.88 13.51 4.08
N THR A 179 13.09 13.82 4.55
CA THR A 179 13.37 15.02 5.36
C THR A 179 14.27 15.99 4.61
N ARG A 180 14.15 17.29 4.92
CA ARG A 180 15.06 18.32 4.42
C ARG A 180 16.27 18.42 5.33
N THR A 181 17.46 18.43 4.73
CA THR A 181 18.74 18.54 5.45
C THR A 181 19.21 19.99 5.67
N GLY A 182 18.40 21.01 5.33
CA GLY A 182 18.76 22.42 5.59
C GLY A 182 17.65 23.46 5.28
N PRO A 183 17.84 24.73 5.72
CA PRO A 183 16.85 25.80 5.62
C PRO A 183 16.75 26.45 4.23
N GLN A 184 17.73 26.24 3.35
CA GLN A 184 17.73 26.72 1.96
C GLN A 184 18.04 25.56 1.00
N HIS A 185 17.69 25.72 -0.28
CA HIS A 185 17.85 24.71 -1.34
C HIS A 185 19.29 24.13 -1.37
N GLY A 186 19.50 23.02 -0.65
CA GLY A 186 20.68 22.15 -0.65
C GLY A 186 22.00 22.84 -0.99
N ALA A 187 22.68 23.43 0.00
CA ALA A 187 24.12 23.62 -0.13
C ALA A 187 24.79 22.29 0.24
N PRO A 188 25.67 21.73 -0.61
CA PRO A 188 26.60 20.72 -0.14
C PRO A 188 27.54 21.43 0.85
N THR A 189 27.54 21.02 2.12
CA THR A 189 28.67 21.33 2.99
C THR A 189 29.86 20.56 2.45
N CYS A 190 30.92 21.31 2.12
CA CYS A 190 32.24 20.81 1.77
C CYS A 190 32.77 19.83 2.81
#